data_AF-A0A1G3T9Y1-F1
#
_entry.id   AF-A0A1G3T9Y1-F1
#
_cell.length_a   1.000
_cell.length_b   1.000
_cell.length_c   1.000
_cell.angle_alpha   90.00
_cell.angle_beta   90.00
_cell.angle_gamma   90.00
#
_symmetry.space_group_name_H-M   'P 1'
#
loop_
_entity.id
_entity.type
_entity.pdbx_description
1 polymer ?
#
loop_
_entity_poly.entity_id
_entity_poly.type
_entity_poly.pdbx_seq_one_letter_code
_entity_poly.pdbx_strand_id
1 'polypeptide(L)' 'MSMSLNYDQMPMSEKFIMLEELWENMSHDAIQNGFTPQWHLDILQQREQNIKNGKSTFSEFEDAKSRLQKLV' A
#
# COMPACT_ATOMS: atom_id res chain seq x y z
N MET A 1 2.99 -21.94 -18.63
CA MET A 1 4.32 -21.34 -18.88
C MET A 1 4.61 -20.41 -17.73
N SER A 2 5.50 -20.77 -16.80
CA SER A 2 5.96 -19.85 -15.76
C SER A 2 7.07 -19.00 -16.35
N MET A 3 6.85 -17.70 -16.47
CA MET A 3 7.88 -16.76 -16.89
C MET A 3 8.83 -16.55 -15.70
N SER A 4 10.01 -17.14 -15.75
CA SER A 4 11.03 -16.93 -14.72
C SER A 4 11.71 -15.58 -14.95
N LEU A 5 11.33 -14.58 -14.17
CA LEU A 5 12.02 -13.29 -14.13
C LEU A 5 13.31 -13.45 -13.31
N ASN A 6 14.46 -13.10 -13.89
CA ASN A 6 15.74 -13.12 -13.18
C ASN A 6 15.94 -11.80 -12.44
N TYR A 7 15.38 -11.70 -11.23
CA TYR A 7 15.45 -10.50 -10.42
C TYR A 7 16.87 -10.15 -9.94
N ASP A 8 17.78 -11.11 -9.85
CA ASP A 8 19.14 -10.86 -9.36
C ASP A 8 19.97 -10.01 -10.34
N GLN A 9 19.63 -10.07 -11.62
CA GLN A 9 20.31 -9.32 -12.69
C GLN A 9 19.68 -7.94 -12.97
N MET A 10 18.50 -7.66 -12.40
CA MET A 10 17.81 -6.38 -12.61
C MET A 10 18.41 -5.28 -11.72
N PRO A 11 18.81 -4.12 -12.28
CA PRO A 11 19.02 -2.90 -11.52
C PRO A 11 17.81 -2.57 -10.65
N MET A 12 18.05 -1.95 -9.49
CA MET A 12 16.97 -1.59 -8.57
C MET A 12 15.91 -0.69 -9.20
N SER A 13 16.31 0.23 -10.08
CA SER A 13 15.40 1.11 -10.81
C SER A 13 14.43 0.33 -11.71
N GLU A 14 14.90 -0.71 -12.39
CA GLU A 14 14.06 -1.55 -13.24
C GLU A 14 13.06 -2.37 -12.42
N LYS A 15 13.48 -2.84 -11.24
CA LYS A 15 12.57 -3.51 -10.30
C LYS A 15 11.44 -2.58 -9.88
N PHE A 16 11.74 -1.31 -9.57
CA PHE A 16 10.71 -0.33 -9.22
C PHE A 16 9.78 -0.03 -10.38
N ILE A 17 10.31 0.22 -11.59
CA ILE A 17 9.47 0.45 -12.78
C ILE A 17 8.54 -0.75 -13.01
N MET A 18 9.07 -1.97 -12.95
CA MET A 18 8.26 -3.18 -13.12
C MET A 18 7.21 -3.34 -12.01
N LEU A 19 7.54 -2.99 -10.77
CA LEU A 19 6.57 -3.00 -9.66
C LEU A 19 5.43 -2.00 -9.91
N GLU A 20 5.74 -0.79 -10.36
CA GLU A 20 4.74 0.24 -10.67
C GLU A 20 3.86 -0.15 -11.86
N GLU A 21 4.46 -0.65 -12.95
CA GLU A 21 3.72 -1.10 -14.13
C GLU A 21 2.80 -2.29 -13.81
N LEU A 22 3.32 -3.26 -13.04
CA LEU A 22 2.54 -4.41 -12.61
C LEU A 22 1.41 -3.97 -11.66
N TRP A 23 1.71 -3.09 -10.71
CA TRP A 23 0.70 -2.55 -9.80
C TRP A 23 -0.40 -1.83 -10.56
N GLU A 24 -0.05 -0.94 -11.48
CA GLU A 24 -0.99 -0.20 -12.31
C GLU A 24 -1.86 -1.15 -13.13
N ASN A 25 -1.28 -2.17 -13.77
CA ASN A 25 -2.04 -3.16 -14.52
C ASN A 25 -3.06 -3.92 -13.65
N MET A 26 -2.69 -4.27 -12.42
CA MET A 26 -3.56 -5.04 -11.52
C MET A 26 -4.59 -4.16 -10.79
N SER A 27 -4.29 -2.88 -10.57
CA SER A 27 -5.07 -1.97 -9.72
C SER A 27 -6.40 -1.55 -10.35
N HIS A 28 -6.47 -1.49 -11.69
CA HIS A 28 -7.64 -1.02 -12.44
C HIS A 28 -8.92 -1.80 -12.12
N ASP A 29 -8.83 -3.11 -11.88
CA ASP A 29 -9.96 -4.00 -11.53
C ASP A 29 -9.73 -4.73 -10.18
N ALA A 30 -8.98 -4.12 -9.27
CA ALA A 30 -8.53 -4.75 -8.01
C ALA A 30 -9.67 -5.39 -7.18
N ILE A 31 -10.87 -4.79 -7.21
CA ILE A 31 -12.06 -5.31 -6.52
C ILE A 31 -12.55 -6.61 -7.17
N GLN A 32 -12.66 -6.64 -8.50
CA GLN A 32 -13.13 -7.81 -9.24
C GLN A 32 -12.11 -8.95 -9.20
N ASN A 33 -10.83 -8.60 -9.18
CA ASN A 33 -9.71 -9.54 -9.15
C ASN A 33 -9.40 -10.06 -7.73
N GLY A 34 -10.14 -9.63 -6.70
CA GLY A 34 -9.96 -10.10 -5.33
C GLY A 34 -8.68 -9.62 -4.64
N PHE A 35 -8.04 -8.56 -5.14
CA PHE A 35 -6.83 -7.98 -4.54
C PHE A 35 -7.10 -7.24 -3.22
N THR A 36 -8.34 -6.84 -2.98
CA THR A 36 -8.74 -6.12 -1.77
C THR A 36 -9.60 -7.02 -0.90
N PRO A 37 -9.02 -7.69 0.12
CA PRO A 37 -9.81 -8.48 1.06
C PRO A 37 -10.86 -7.63 1.78
N GLN A 38 -12.02 -8.21 2.06
CA GLN A 38 -13.12 -7.49 2.72
C GLN A 38 -12.67 -6.86 4.05
N TRP A 39 -11.86 -7.57 4.84
CA TRP A 39 -11.36 -7.06 6.12
C TRP A 39 -10.55 -5.76 5.96
N HIS A 40 -9.89 -5.55 4.82
CA HIS A 40 -9.13 -4.32 4.55
C HIS A 40 -10.07 -3.13 4.39
N LEU A 41 -11.18 -3.32 3.64
CA LEU A 41 -12.22 -2.31 3.47
C LEU A 41 -12.87 -1.96 4.82
N ASP A 42 -13.15 -2.98 5.64
CA ASP A 42 -13.79 -2.78 6.95
C ASP A 42 -12.91 -1.91 7.87
N ILE A 43 -11.58 -2.14 7.87
CA ILE A 43 -10.63 -1.30 8.62
C ILE A 43 -10.59 0.13 8.08
N LEU A 44 -10.56 0.32 6.76
CA LEU A 44 -10.55 1.65 6.15
C LEU A 44 -11.82 2.43 6.51
N GLN A 45 -12.99 1.78 6.40
CA GLN A 45 -14.27 2.37 6.78
C GLN A 45 -14.28 2.74 8.27
N GLN A 46 -13.79 1.86 9.15
CA GLN A 46 -13.71 2.16 10.57
C GLN A 46 -12.78 3.36 10.86
N ARG A 47 -11.63 3.45 10.19
CA ARG A 47 -10.70 4.58 10.32
C ARG A 47 -11.34 5.88 9.87
N GLU A 48 -12.04 5.88 8.74
CA GLU A 48 -12.75 7.05 8.23
C GLU A 48 -13.84 7.52 9.22
N GLN A 49 -14.60 6.59 9.78
CA GLN A 49 -15.60 6.89 10.80
C GLN A 49 -14.98 7.46 12.08
N ASN A 50 -13.82 6.96 12.49
CA ASN A 50 -13.12 7.50 13.64
C ASN A 50 -12.69 8.96 13.42
N ILE A 51 -12.24 9.31 12.21
CA ILE A 51 -11.90 10.69 11.86
C ILE A 51 -13.16 11.58 11.89
N LYS A 52 -14.24 11.14 11.24
CA LYS A 52 -15.54 11.88 11.23
C LYS A 52 -16.09 12.12 12.63
N ASN A 53 -15.90 11.15 13.53
CA ASN A 53 -16.37 11.21 14.91
C ASN A 53 -15.36 11.87 15.88
N GLY A 54 -14.24 12.42 15.39
CA GLY A 54 -13.22 13.06 16.22
C GLY A 54 -12.41 12.10 17.11
N LYS A 55 -12.53 10.79 16.90
CA LYS A 55 -11.77 9.73 17.60
C LYS A 55 -10.38 9.53 17.02
N SER A 56 -10.08 10.12 15.87
CA SER A 56 -8.77 10.07 15.23
C SER A 56 -8.53 11.36 14.45
N THR A 57 -7.27 11.75 14.33
CA THR A 57 -6.86 12.95 13.61
C THR A 57 -5.72 12.62 12.66
N PHE A 58 -5.59 13.42 11.61
CA PHE A 58 -4.38 13.39 10.80
C PHE A 58 -3.22 13.96 11.60
N SER A 59 -2.01 13.49 11.28
CA SER A 59 -0.77 14.05 11.79
C SER A 59 0.10 14.44 10.63
N GLU A 60 0.89 15.50 10.80
CA GLU A 60 1.93 15.84 9.85
C GLU A 60 2.89 14.67 9.64
N PHE A 61 3.36 14.52 8.40
CA PHE A 61 4.17 13.37 8.02
C PHE A 61 5.50 13.32 8.78
N GLU A 62 6.11 14.48 9.01
CA GLU A 62 7.37 14.57 9.78
C GLU A 62 7.16 14.20 11.26
N ASP A 63 6.01 14.55 11.85
CA ASP A 63 5.68 14.12 13.20
C ASP A 63 5.48 12.60 13.28
N ALA A 64 4.85 12.02 12.25
CA ALA A 64 4.69 10.56 12.14
C ALA A 64 6.05 9.85 12.05
N LYS A 65 6.96 10.33 11.20
CA LYS A 65 8.33 9.81 11.11
C LYS A 65 9.06 9.89 12.44
N SER A 66 9.01 11.05 13.11
CA SER A 66 9.67 11.26 14.40
C SER A 66 9.18 10.28 15.46
N ARG A 67 7.86 9.98 15.50
CA ARG A 67 7.31 8.95 16.40
C ARG A 67 7.83 7.56 16.05
N LEU A 68 7.83 7.18 14.77
CA LEU A 68 8.29 5.85 14.32
C LEU A 68 9.78 5.62 14.64
N GLN A 69 10.63 6.63 14.44
CA GLN A 69 12.05 6.53 14.75
C GLN A 69 12.32 6.31 16.25
N LYS A 70 11.44 6.79 17.13
CA LYS A 70 11.55 6.61 18.60
C LYS A 70 11.03 5.25 19.08
N LEU A 71 10.35 4.48 18.22
CA LEU A 71 9.89 3.12 18.55
C LEU A 71 10.95 2.05 18.30
N VAL A 72 12.04 2.42 17.60
CA VAL A 72 13.22 1.58 17.31
C VAL A 72 14.30 1.87 18.33
#